data_AF-A0A840MR80-F1
#
_entry.id   AF-A0A840MR80-F1
#
_cell.length_a   1.000
_cell.length_b   1.000
_cell.length_c   1.000
_cell.angle_alpha   90.00
_cell.angle_beta   90.00
_cell.angle_gamma   90.00
#
_symmetry.space_group_name_H-M   'P 1'
#
loop_
_entity.id
_entity.type
_entity.pdbx_description
1 polymer ?
#
loop_
_entity_poly.entity_id
_entity_poly.type
_entity_poly.pdbx_seq_one_letter_code
_entity_poly.pdbx_strand_id
1 'polypeptide(L)'
;MSRRQHNLVLLAGVAYALINAPTLGESIRCHYQYGGEQHVVTARATTQPYSVDNLQIGSYFQLRIVFQRTPADLASIKLYVFADREHGPTPIQQASYHYPPARHPRYGFTGLQFIYEPVRDGELQYWCEWLPTNPAD
;
A
#
# COMPACT_ATOMS: atom_id res chain seq x y z
N MET A 1 64.94 -27.51 -28.42
CA MET A 1 64.12 -27.93 -27.27
C MET A 1 64.15 -26.85 -26.20
N SER A 2 63.07 -26.07 -26.04
CA SER A 2 62.93 -25.06 -24.99
C SER A 2 61.44 -24.87 -24.66
N ARG A 3 61.09 -25.09 -23.39
CA ARG A 3 59.75 -24.96 -22.79
C ARG A 3 59.28 -23.51 -22.86
N ARG A 4 58.05 -23.27 -23.31
CA ARG A 4 57.30 -22.03 -22.99
C ARG A 4 56.08 -22.38 -22.16
N GLN A 5 56.20 -22.10 -20.86
CA GLN A 5 55.14 -22.08 -19.86
C GLN A 5 54.10 -21.04 -20.27
N HIS A 6 52.82 -21.42 -20.34
CA HIS A 6 51.71 -20.50 -20.49
C HIS A 6 51.05 -20.34 -19.12
N ASN A 7 51.19 -19.15 -18.54
CA ASN A 7 50.55 -18.72 -17.32
C ASN A 7 49.03 -18.72 -17.50
N LEU A 8 48.32 -19.57 -16.77
CA LEU A 8 46.86 -19.51 -16.65
C LEU A 8 46.52 -18.48 -15.57
N VAL A 9 46.11 -17.29 -16.00
CA VAL A 9 45.63 -16.22 -15.11
C VAL A 9 44.21 -16.60 -14.65
N LEU A 10 44.06 -16.93 -13.36
CA LEU A 10 42.75 -17.05 -12.69
C LEU A 10 42.17 -15.65 -12.50
N LEU A 11 41.16 -15.29 -13.29
CA LEU A 11 40.32 -14.12 -13.05
C LEU A 11 39.26 -14.49 -12.01
N ALA A 12 39.40 -13.93 -10.81
CA ALA A 12 38.41 -13.97 -9.75
C ALA A 12 37.17 -13.17 -10.17
N GLY A 13 36.05 -13.86 -10.41
CA GLY A 13 34.75 -13.23 -10.64
C GLY A 13 34.17 -12.72 -9.31
N VAL A 14 34.21 -11.41 -9.09
CA VAL A 14 33.48 -10.75 -8.00
C VAL A 14 32.02 -10.64 -8.42
N ALA A 15 31.16 -11.47 -7.83
CA ALA A 15 29.72 -11.39 -8.02
C ALA A 15 29.17 -10.16 -7.25
N TYR A 16 28.76 -9.12 -7.98
CA TYR A 16 28.03 -7.99 -7.42
C TYR A 16 26.61 -8.45 -7.05
N ALA A 17 26.36 -8.72 -5.77
CA ALA A 17 25.01 -8.87 -5.25
C ALA A 17 24.36 -7.48 -5.15
N LEU A 18 23.37 -7.20 -6.00
CA LEU A 18 22.53 -6.01 -5.88
C LEU A 18 21.63 -6.17 -4.66
N ILE A 19 21.99 -5.52 -3.56
CA ILE A 19 21.16 -5.43 -2.36
C ILE A 19 20.02 -4.46 -2.67
N ASN A 20 18.81 -4.97 -2.93
CA ASN A 20 17.60 -4.17 -3.00
C ASN A 20 17.22 -3.72 -1.57
N ALA A 21 17.75 -2.58 -1.13
CA ALA A 21 17.29 -1.96 0.11
C ALA A 21 15.83 -1.50 -0.07
N PRO A 22 14.94 -1.73 0.92
CA PRO A 22 13.59 -1.19 0.85
C PRO A 22 13.69 0.33 0.78
N THR A 23 13.15 0.92 -0.28
CA THR A 23 13.08 2.37 -0.39
C THR A 23 12.29 2.90 0.82
N LEU A 24 12.91 3.72 1.66
CA LEU A 24 12.22 4.45 2.72
C LEU A 24 11.37 5.50 2.00
N GLY A 25 10.07 5.25 1.92
CA GLY A 25 9.11 6.08 1.22
C GLY A 25 7.87 6.30 2.09
N GLU A 26 7.19 7.42 1.88
CA GLU A 26 5.95 7.71 2.57
C GLU A 26 4.91 6.62 2.29
N SER A 27 4.05 6.36 3.27
CA SER A 27 3.01 5.35 3.12
C SER A 27 1.73 5.72 3.84
N ILE A 28 0.64 5.10 3.41
CA ILE A 28 -0.65 5.11 4.11
C ILE A 28 -0.79 3.76 4.80
N ARG A 29 -0.95 3.77 6.11
CA ARG A 29 -1.22 2.56 6.90
C ARG A 29 -2.68 2.58 7.32
N CYS A 30 -3.43 1.56 6.95
CA CYS A 30 -4.82 1.39 7.34
C CYS A 30 -4.94 0.21 8.31
N HIS A 31 -5.61 0.45 9.42
CA HIS A 31 -6.01 -0.55 10.40
C HIS A 31 -7.46 -0.88 10.14
N TYR A 32 -7.81 -2.16 10.10
CA TYR A 32 -9.19 -2.58 9.90
C TYR A 32 -9.59 -3.73 10.82
N GLN A 33 -10.87 -3.79 11.14
CA GLN A 33 -11.50 -4.87 11.88
C GLN A 33 -12.61 -5.50 11.03
N TYR A 34 -12.57 -6.82 10.90
CA TYR A 34 -13.58 -7.60 10.21
C TYR A 34 -13.72 -8.97 10.88
N GLY A 35 -14.96 -9.42 11.12
CA GLY A 35 -15.22 -10.72 11.76
C GLY A 35 -14.64 -10.86 13.17
N GLY A 36 -14.40 -9.74 13.87
CA GLY A 36 -13.76 -9.71 15.19
C GLY A 36 -12.24 -9.68 15.17
N GLU A 37 -11.60 -9.84 14.01
CA GLU A 37 -10.14 -9.80 13.87
C GLU A 37 -9.64 -8.42 13.47
N GLN A 38 -8.48 -8.03 14.00
CA GLN A 38 -7.81 -6.77 13.67
C GLN A 38 -6.61 -7.01 12.75
N HIS A 39 -6.51 -6.20 11.70
CA HIS A 39 -5.52 -6.33 10.64
C HIS A 39 -4.93 -4.97 10.28
N VAL A 40 -3.75 -4.97 9.65
CA VAL A 40 -3.07 -3.77 9.16
C VAL A 40 -2.63 -3.98 7.71
N VAL A 41 -2.90 -3.01 6.85
CA VAL A 41 -2.37 -2.93 5.48
C VAL A 41 -1.61 -1.62 5.28
N THR A 42 -0.53 -1.65 4.50
CA THR A 42 0.25 -0.45 4.15
C THR A 42 0.32 -0.29 2.64
N ALA A 43 -0.02 0.90 2.14
CA ALA A 43 0.09 1.27 0.74
C ALA A 43 1.18 2.32 0.54
N ARG A 44 2.05 2.09 -0.44
CA ARG A 44 3.07 3.06 -0.87
C ARG A 44 2.51 3.98 -1.94
N ALA A 45 3.17 5.13 -2.14
CA ALA A 45 2.83 6.02 -3.24
C ALA A 45 2.97 5.29 -4.60
N THR A 46 2.02 5.54 -5.50
CA THR A 46 2.00 5.00 -6.87
C THR A 46 2.06 6.12 -7.90
N THR A 47 2.66 5.83 -9.04
CA THR A 47 2.60 6.65 -10.26
C THR A 47 1.54 6.16 -11.25
N GLN A 48 0.92 5.01 -10.96
CA GLN A 48 -0.13 4.38 -11.76
C GLN A 48 -1.39 4.19 -10.90
N PRO A 49 -2.14 5.27 -10.62
CA PRO A 49 -3.27 5.21 -9.69
C PRO A 49 -4.40 4.25 -10.11
N TYR A 50 -4.55 4.02 -11.42
CA TYR A 50 -5.60 3.17 -11.98
C TYR A 50 -5.25 1.68 -12.02
N SER A 51 -3.99 1.31 -11.76
CA SER A 51 -3.54 -0.09 -11.72
C SER A 51 -3.45 -0.66 -10.31
N VAL A 52 -3.90 0.09 -9.30
CA VAL A 52 -3.89 -0.38 -7.91
C VAL A 52 -4.99 -1.42 -7.72
N ASP A 53 -4.58 -2.62 -7.31
CA ASP A 53 -5.49 -3.74 -7.07
C ASP A 53 -6.37 -3.54 -5.83
N ASN A 54 -7.46 -4.28 -5.81
CA ASN A 54 -8.31 -4.44 -4.64
C ASN A 54 -7.68 -5.46 -3.69
N LEU A 55 -7.57 -5.12 -2.41
CA LEU A 55 -7.30 -6.06 -1.34
C LEU A 55 -8.61 -6.74 -0.92
N GLN A 56 -8.68 -8.06 -1.00
CA GLN A 56 -9.79 -8.81 -0.43
C GLN A 56 -9.77 -8.72 1.11
N ILE A 57 -10.90 -8.37 1.72
CA ILE A 57 -11.12 -8.35 3.17
C ILE A 57 -12.22 -9.35 3.51
N GLY A 58 -11.80 -10.50 4.03
CA GLY A 58 -12.70 -11.60 4.32
C GLY A 58 -13.49 -12.01 3.07
N SER A 59 -14.77 -12.31 3.26
CA SER A 59 -15.64 -12.79 2.19
C SER A 59 -16.47 -11.69 1.53
N TYR A 60 -16.58 -10.52 2.15
CA TYR A 60 -17.65 -9.56 1.82
C TYR A 60 -17.14 -8.20 1.36
N PHE A 61 -15.89 -7.85 1.66
CA PHE A 61 -15.37 -6.53 1.36
C PHE A 61 -14.11 -6.61 0.51
N GLN A 62 -13.89 -5.55 -0.25
CA GLN A 62 -12.59 -5.27 -0.83
C GLN A 62 -12.19 -3.82 -0.53
N LEU A 63 -10.91 -3.60 -0.27
CA LEU A 63 -10.35 -2.27 -0.01
C LEU A 63 -9.33 -1.91 -1.09
N ARG A 64 -9.42 -0.70 -1.64
CA ARG A 64 -8.38 -0.14 -2.51
C ARG A 64 -7.85 1.15 -1.91
N ILE A 65 -6.54 1.23 -1.75
CA ILE A 65 -5.84 2.41 -1.23
C ILE A 65 -4.97 2.98 -2.34
N VAL A 66 -5.41 4.08 -2.94
CA VAL A 66 -4.65 4.80 -3.96
C VAL A 66 -3.96 5.98 -3.30
N PHE A 67 -2.63 5.94 -3.21
CA PHE A 67 -1.83 7.05 -2.73
C PHE A 67 -1.03 7.65 -3.89
N GLN A 68 -1.44 8.81 -4.38
CA GLN A 68 -0.78 9.53 -5.46
C GLN A 68 -0.13 10.80 -4.90
N ARG A 69 1.14 11.02 -5.21
CA ARG A 69 1.88 12.22 -4.80
C ARG A 69 2.18 13.20 -5.93
N THR A 70 2.16 12.71 -7.16
CA THR A 70 2.53 13.48 -8.35
C THR A 70 1.55 13.21 -9.49
N PRO A 71 1.27 14.21 -10.35
CA PRO A 71 1.66 15.62 -10.21
C PRO A 71 0.96 16.30 -9.01
N ALA A 72 1.48 17.43 -8.56
CA ALA A 72 1.09 18.05 -7.29
C ALA A 72 -0.39 18.50 -7.25
N ASP A 73 -0.93 18.89 -8.40
CA ASP A 73 -2.34 19.25 -8.61
C ASP A 73 -3.30 18.05 -8.52
N LEU A 74 -2.79 16.83 -8.70
CA LEU A 74 -3.55 15.57 -8.59
C LEU A 74 -3.19 14.76 -7.34
N ALA A 75 -2.26 15.26 -6.52
CA ALA A 75 -1.79 14.56 -5.33
C ALA A 75 -2.94 14.34 -4.34
N SER A 76 -3.25 13.08 -4.07
CA SER A 76 -4.40 12.69 -3.27
C SER A 76 -4.24 11.30 -2.68
N ILE A 77 -5.01 11.05 -1.64
CA ILE A 77 -5.23 9.72 -1.07
C ILE A 77 -6.69 9.38 -1.30
N LYS A 78 -6.95 8.30 -2.03
CA LYS A 78 -8.30 7.80 -2.28
C LYS A 78 -8.46 6.42 -1.68
N LEU A 79 -9.52 6.27 -0.89
CA LEU A 79 -9.90 5.02 -0.26
C LEU A 79 -11.23 4.58 -0.87
N TYR A 80 -11.29 3.33 -1.31
CA TYR A 80 -12.50 2.72 -1.84
C TYR A 80 -12.79 1.45 -1.05
N VAL A 81 -14.02 1.31 -0.61
CA VAL A 81 -14.53 0.03 -0.11
C VAL A 81 -15.59 -0.47 -1.09
N PHE A 82 -15.45 -1.73 -1.47
CA PHE A 82 -16.38 -2.44 -2.32
C PHE A 82 -17.05 -3.56 -1.53
N ALA A 83 -18.31 -3.85 -1.83
CA ALA A 83 -18.91 -5.13 -1.53
C ALA A 83 -18.46 -6.15 -2.58
N ASP A 84 -17.98 -7.30 -2.15
CA ASP A 84 -17.58 -8.39 -3.03
C ASP A 84 -18.82 -9.17 -3.48
N ARG A 85 -19.25 -9.02 -4.74
CA ARG A 85 -20.49 -9.62 -5.27
C ARG A 85 -20.20 -10.61 -6.39
N GLU A 86 -21.16 -11.50 -6.67
CA GLU A 86 -21.06 -12.46 -7.77
C GLU A 86 -20.85 -11.78 -9.14
N HIS A 87 -21.41 -10.58 -9.33
CA HIS A 87 -21.24 -9.78 -10.55
C HIS A 87 -19.98 -8.88 -10.51
N GLY A 88 -19.12 -9.06 -9.51
CA GLY A 88 -17.90 -8.30 -9.29
C GLY A 88 -17.98 -7.28 -8.15
N PRO A 89 -16.86 -6.59 -7.85
CA PRO A 89 -16.79 -5.64 -6.74
C PRO A 89 -17.68 -4.40 -6.99
N THR A 90 -18.65 -4.16 -6.10
CA THR A 90 -19.55 -3.00 -6.18
C THR A 90 -19.11 -1.93 -5.18
N PRO A 91 -18.83 -0.68 -5.60
CA PRO A 91 -18.39 0.36 -4.67
C PRO A 91 -19.53 0.71 -3.70
N ILE A 92 -19.22 0.66 -2.40
CA ILE A 92 -20.15 1.05 -1.33
C ILE A 92 -19.64 2.26 -0.53
N GLN A 93 -18.36 2.59 -0.66
CA GLN A 93 -17.79 3.83 -0.12
C GLN A 93 -16.61 4.31 -0.97
N GLN A 94 -16.49 5.63 -1.11
CA GLN A 94 -15.31 6.31 -1.61
C GLN A 94 -15.02 7.53 -0.74
N ALA A 95 -13.78 7.66 -0.25
CA ALA A 95 -13.29 8.87 0.38
C ALA A 95 -12.06 9.39 -0.36
N SER A 96 -11.97 10.72 -0.49
CA SER A 96 -10.82 11.41 -1.08
C SER A 96 -10.29 12.42 -0.10
N TYR A 97 -8.98 12.36 0.14
CA TYR A 97 -8.25 13.27 1.01
C TYR A 97 -7.15 13.96 0.21
N HIS A 98 -6.97 15.25 0.46
CA HIS A 98 -5.82 15.99 -0.06
C HIS A 98 -4.53 15.43 0.53
N TYR A 99 -3.46 15.46 -0.27
CA TYR A 99 -2.11 15.15 0.19
C TYR A 99 -1.27 16.44 0.30
N PRO A 100 -0.54 16.65 1.40
CA PRO A 100 -0.49 15.83 2.61
C PRO A 100 -1.79 15.93 3.43
N PRO A 101 -2.26 14.84 4.05
CA PRO A 101 -3.49 14.86 4.82
C PRO A 101 -3.28 15.53 6.19
N ALA A 102 -4.36 16.10 6.75
CA ALA A 102 -4.34 16.61 8.11
C ALA A 102 -4.09 15.48 9.12
N ARG A 103 -3.27 15.76 10.14
CA ARG A 103 -3.07 14.82 11.26
C ARG A 103 -4.23 14.93 12.24
N HIS A 104 -4.72 13.78 12.71
CA HIS A 104 -5.74 13.73 13.76
C HIS A 104 -5.21 12.89 14.93
N PRO A 105 -5.44 13.32 16.19
CA PRO A 105 -4.86 12.66 17.37
C PRO A 105 -5.41 11.25 17.62
N ARG A 106 -6.57 10.91 17.06
CA ARG A 106 -7.19 9.59 17.18
C ARG A 106 -7.63 9.09 15.81
N TYR A 107 -7.27 7.87 15.47
CA TYR A 107 -7.67 7.21 14.21
C TYR A 107 -7.19 7.89 12.92
N GLY A 108 -6.03 8.55 12.97
CA GLY A 108 -5.36 9.09 11.78
C GLY A 108 -6.23 10.06 10.96
N PHE A 109 -5.85 10.33 9.72
CA PHE A 109 -6.50 11.39 8.92
C PHE A 109 -7.93 11.03 8.48
N THR A 110 -8.32 9.77 8.58
CA THR A 110 -9.68 9.33 8.22
C THR A 110 -10.67 9.46 9.36
N GLY A 111 -10.22 9.46 10.63
CA GLY A 111 -11.08 9.06 11.74
C GLY A 111 -11.48 7.57 11.66
N LEU A 112 -12.24 7.07 12.63
CA LEU A 112 -12.79 5.71 12.59
C LEU A 112 -14.02 5.67 11.67
N GLN A 113 -13.98 4.77 10.69
CA GLN A 113 -15.02 4.57 9.69
C GLN A 113 -15.74 3.24 9.95
N PHE A 114 -17.04 3.19 9.70
CA PHE A 114 -17.89 2.01 9.78
C PHE A 114 -18.59 1.81 8.44
N ILE A 115 -18.36 0.67 7.79
CA ILE A 115 -18.92 0.35 6.49
C ILE A 115 -19.76 -0.92 6.63
N TYR A 116 -20.97 -0.86 6.09
CA TYR A 116 -21.94 -1.94 6.16
C TYR A 116 -22.19 -2.52 4.77
N GLU A 117 -22.09 -3.84 4.64
CA GLU A 117 -22.44 -4.57 3.43
C GLU A 117 -23.96 -4.79 3.43
N PRO A 118 -24.70 -4.30 2.41
CA PRO A 118 -26.16 -4.13 2.50
C PRO A 118 -27.02 -5.40 2.35
N VAL A 119 -26.43 -6.58 2.12
CA VAL A 119 -27.17 -7.83 1.82
C VAL A 119 -26.75 -8.97 2.73
N ARG A 120 -25.48 -9.03 3.12
CA ARG A 120 -24.92 -10.12 3.95
C ARG A 120 -24.61 -9.66 5.37
N ASP A 121 -25.09 -8.47 5.75
CA ASP A 121 -24.92 -7.85 7.07
C ASP A 121 -23.46 -7.82 7.55
N GLY A 122 -22.52 -7.68 6.61
CA GLY A 122 -21.10 -7.54 6.93
C GLY A 122 -20.82 -6.16 7.51
N GLU A 123 -19.97 -6.09 8.55
CA GLU A 123 -19.42 -4.84 9.06
C GLU A 123 -17.91 -4.82 8.88
N LEU A 124 -17.40 -3.71 8.33
CA LEU A 124 -15.99 -3.38 8.26
C LEU A 124 -15.75 -2.07 9.02
N GLN A 125 -14.89 -2.10 10.02
CA GLN A 125 -14.37 -0.89 10.64
C GLN A 125 -12.97 -0.62 10.12
N TYR A 126 -12.64 0.63 9.79
CA TYR A 126 -11.26 0.96 9.43
C TYR A 126 -10.88 2.39 9.77
N TRP A 127 -9.58 2.64 9.87
CA TRP A 127 -9.00 3.99 9.88
C TRP A 127 -7.60 3.97 9.28
N CYS A 128 -7.14 5.10 8.76
CA CYS A 128 -5.83 5.21 8.13
C CYS A 128 -5.01 6.40 8.66
N GLU A 129 -3.70 6.18 8.77
CA GLU A 129 -2.69 7.17 9.09
C GLU A 129 -1.69 7.34 7.94
N TRP A 130 -1.17 8.56 7.83
CA TRP A 130 -0.08 8.86 6.92
C TRP A 130 1.24 8.79 7.67
N LEU A 131 2.15 7.95 7.16
CA LEU A 131 3.49 7.77 7.67
C LEU A 131 4.44 8.53 6.74
N PRO A 132 4.92 9.71 7.15
CA PRO A 132 5.94 10.41 6.39
C PRO A 132 7.22 9.55 6.32
N THR A 133 8.05 9.75 5.30
CA THR A 133 9.47 9.40 5.37
C THR A 133 10.02 10.14 6.57
N ASN A 134 10.57 9.41 7.53
CA ASN A 134 11.04 9.93 8.81
C ASN A 134 11.74 11.30 8.62
N PRO A 135 11.29 12.40 9.26
CA PRO A 135 12.16 13.53 9.53
C PRO A 135 12.96 13.16 10.78
N ALA A 136 13.96 12.31 10.59
CA ALA A 136 15.02 12.09 11.55
C ALA A 136 16.35 12.32 10.83
N ASP A 137 16.50 13.57 10.37
CA ASP A 137 17.69 14.44 10.46
C ASP A 137 17.18 15.89 10.51
#